data_AF-A6GFW5-F1
#
_entry.id   AF-A6GFW5-F1
#
_cell.length_a   1.000
_cell.length_b   1.000
_cell.length_c   1.000
_cell.angle_alpha   90.00
_cell.angle_beta   90.00
_cell.angle_gamma   90.00
#
_symmetry.space_group_name_H-M   'P 1'
#
loop_
_entity.id
_entity.type
_entity.pdbx_description
1 polymer ?
#
loop_
_entity_poly.entity_id
_entity_poly.type
_entity_poly.pdbx_seq_one_letter_code
_entity_poly.pdbx_strand_id
1 'polypeptide(L)'
;MNIEEQIPEDHPLREIKEVADAALKRMDRTFDRMYSKRGRRSVPPERLLKSMLLMALYSIPSEVRLCEQLRYNMLFRWFLGMDMVETPFDHCAFSDNRDRLLEYQATRKFFEHVVAEAQARRLMSKDHFSVD
;
A
#
# COMPACT_ATOMS: atom_id res chain seq x y z
N MET A 1 18.56 -8.84 12.38
CA MET A 1 17.16 -8.92 12.84
C MET A 1 16.29 -8.81 11.61
N ASN A 2 15.37 -9.75 11.40
CA ASN A 2 14.50 -9.79 10.23
C ASN A 2 13.14 -9.22 10.61
N ILE A 3 12.66 -8.22 9.86
CA ILE A 3 11.35 -7.59 10.13
C ILE A 3 10.20 -8.59 9.95
N GLU A 4 10.39 -9.59 9.09
CA GLU A 4 9.42 -10.67 8.84
C GLU A 4 9.12 -11.49 10.11
N GLU A 5 10.14 -11.77 10.92
CA GLU A 5 10.04 -12.59 12.14
C GLU A 5 9.34 -11.83 13.29
N GLN A 6 9.18 -10.51 13.17
CA GLN A 6 8.58 -9.69 14.21
C GLN A 6 7.05 -9.59 14.09
N ILE A 7 6.48 -9.98 12.95
CA ILE A 7 5.05 -9.92 12.71
C ILE A 7 4.45 -11.30 12.98
N PRO A 8 3.46 -11.44 13.88
CA PRO A 8 2.81 -12.73 14.14
C PRO A 8 2.32 -13.40 12.87
N GLU A 9 2.50 -14.71 12.73
CA GLU A 9 2.12 -15.48 11.53
C GLU A 9 0.62 -15.41 11.23
N ASP A 10 -0.21 -15.23 12.26
CA ASP A 10 -1.66 -15.12 12.21
C ASP A 10 -2.17 -13.68 12.09
N HIS A 11 -1.28 -12.69 11.97
CA HIS A 11 -1.69 -11.30 11.88
C HIS A 11 -2.49 -11.05 10.57
N PRO A 12 -3.72 -10.48 10.63
CA PRO A 12 -4.61 -10.34 9.45
C PRO A 12 -4.00 -9.58 8.27
N LEU A 13 -3.12 -8.62 8.58
CA LEU A 13 -2.41 -7.83 7.58
C LEU A 13 -1.48 -8.67 6.68
N ARG A 14 -1.15 -9.91 7.08
CA ARG A 14 -0.41 -10.86 6.24
C ARG A 14 -1.17 -11.24 5.00
N GLU A 15 -2.39 -11.68 5.17
CA GLU A 15 -3.27 -12.04 4.06
C GLU A 15 -3.60 -10.82 3.18
N ILE A 16 -3.86 -9.66 3.81
CA ILE A 16 -4.07 -8.40 3.08
C ILE A 16 -2.83 -8.01 2.26
N LYS A 17 -1.61 -8.24 2.79
CA LYS A 17 -0.38 -7.93 2.08
C LYS A 17 -0.26 -8.80 0.83
N GLU A 18 -0.61 -10.08 0.89
CA GLU A 18 -0.62 -10.95 -0.27
C GLU A 18 -1.65 -10.52 -1.32
N VAL A 19 -2.84 -10.09 -0.89
CA VAL A 19 -3.88 -9.53 -1.78
C VAL A 19 -3.34 -8.28 -2.48
N ALA A 20 -2.74 -7.37 -1.73
CA ALA A 20 -2.13 -6.15 -2.26
C ALA A 20 -0.98 -6.48 -3.25
N ASP A 21 -0.12 -7.43 -2.91
CA ASP A 21 1.00 -7.86 -3.76
C ASP A 21 0.50 -8.51 -5.07
N ALA A 22 -0.56 -9.32 -5.01
CA ALA A 22 -1.20 -9.89 -6.19
C ALA A 22 -1.88 -8.81 -7.07
N ALA A 23 -2.53 -7.83 -6.45
CA ALA A 23 -3.12 -6.69 -7.15
C ALA A 23 -2.04 -5.85 -7.88
N LEU A 24 -0.91 -5.59 -7.23
CA LEU A 24 0.22 -4.86 -7.83
C LEU A 24 0.79 -5.59 -9.04
N LYS A 25 0.98 -6.91 -8.97
CA LYS A 25 1.47 -7.72 -10.11
C LYS A 25 0.57 -7.61 -11.35
N ARG A 26 -0.74 -7.42 -11.18
CA ARG A 26 -1.68 -7.21 -12.30
C ARG A 26 -1.49 -5.84 -12.97
N MET A 27 -0.76 -4.92 -12.33
CA MET A 27 -0.58 -3.54 -12.78
C MET A 27 0.74 -3.28 -13.52
N ASP A 28 1.57 -4.29 -13.79
CA ASP A 28 2.88 -4.14 -14.44
C ASP A 28 2.85 -3.20 -15.67
N ARG A 29 1.90 -3.40 -16.59
CA ARG A 29 1.74 -2.52 -17.78
C ARG A 29 1.41 -1.06 -17.46
N THR A 30 0.74 -0.81 -16.33
CA THR A 30 0.47 0.55 -15.85
C THR A 30 1.76 1.16 -15.32
N PHE A 31 2.53 0.41 -14.54
CA PHE A 31 3.82 0.87 -14.03
C PHE A 31 4.84 1.13 -15.15
N ASP A 32 4.93 0.26 -16.16
CA ASP A 32 5.81 0.46 -17.32
C ASP A 32 5.58 1.83 -17.98
N ARG A 33 4.32 2.20 -18.21
CA ARG A 33 3.96 3.52 -18.76
C ARG A 33 4.36 4.65 -17.83
N MET A 34 4.18 4.47 -16.52
CA MET A 34 4.54 5.49 -15.52
C MET A 34 6.06 5.71 -15.45
N TYR A 35 6.85 4.63 -15.54
CA TYR A 35 8.31 4.69 -15.53
C TYR A 35 8.88 5.25 -16.84
N SER A 36 8.26 4.94 -17.99
CA SER A 36 8.74 5.38 -19.31
C SER A 36 8.80 6.89 -19.52
N LYS A 37 7.94 7.68 -18.85
CA LYS A 37 7.88 9.14 -19.06
C LYS A 37 8.87 9.96 -18.23
N ARG A 38 9.29 9.47 -17.06
CA ARG A 38 10.03 10.31 -16.07
C ARG A 38 11.08 9.57 -15.23
N GLY A 39 11.37 8.28 -15.50
CA GLY A 39 12.36 7.52 -14.74
C GLY A 39 11.86 7.02 -13.38
N ARG A 40 12.77 6.43 -12.59
CA ARG A 40 12.46 5.91 -11.24
C ARG A 40 12.18 7.05 -10.27
N ARG A 41 11.10 6.90 -9.50
CA ARG A 41 10.63 7.88 -8.51
C ARG A 41 11.47 7.81 -7.24
N SER A 42 11.45 8.89 -6.45
CA SER A 42 12.01 8.91 -5.10
C SER A 42 11.30 7.91 -4.18
N VAL A 43 10.00 7.65 -4.40
CA VAL A 43 9.22 6.62 -3.72
C VAL A 43 8.57 5.70 -4.76
N PRO A 44 8.76 4.37 -4.67
CA PRO A 44 8.10 3.43 -5.58
C PRO A 44 6.57 3.58 -5.56
N PRO A 45 5.90 3.61 -6.73
CA PRO A 45 4.44 3.74 -6.82
C PRO A 45 3.70 2.61 -6.09
N GLU A 46 4.26 1.40 -6.08
CA GLU A 46 3.73 0.23 -5.36
C GLU A 46 3.67 0.49 -3.86
N ARG A 47 4.70 1.15 -3.32
CA ARG A 47 4.77 1.49 -1.89
C ARG A 47 3.72 2.55 -1.53
N LEU A 48 3.52 3.56 -2.38
CA LEU A 48 2.48 4.57 -2.18
C LEU A 48 1.07 4.00 -2.28
N LEU A 49 0.82 3.08 -3.21
CA LEU A 49 -0.46 2.39 -3.34
C LEU A 49 -0.78 1.58 -2.06
N LYS A 50 0.18 0.81 -1.57
CA LYS A 50 0.05 0.10 -0.28
C LYS A 50 -0.13 1.06 0.90
N SER A 51 0.55 2.20 0.89
CA SER A 51 0.38 3.22 1.91
C SER A 51 -1.05 3.76 1.95
N MET A 52 -1.65 4.06 0.80
CA MET A 52 -3.06 4.48 0.74
C MET A 52 -4.00 3.37 1.23
N LEU A 53 -3.69 2.10 0.96
CA LEU A 53 -4.43 0.98 1.52
C LEU A 53 -4.31 0.91 3.06
N LEU A 54 -3.10 1.09 3.62
CA LEU A 54 -2.93 1.18 5.08
C LEU A 54 -3.73 2.34 5.67
N MET A 55 -3.72 3.51 5.01
CA MET A 55 -4.49 4.66 5.47
C MET A 55 -5.98 4.35 5.51
N ALA A 56 -6.52 3.65 4.50
CA ALA A 56 -7.91 3.23 4.47
C ALA A 56 -8.24 2.19 5.56
N LEU A 57 -7.38 1.18 5.76
CA LEU A 57 -7.61 0.09 6.72
C LEU A 57 -7.53 0.54 8.18
N TYR A 58 -6.65 1.50 8.48
CA TYR A 58 -6.40 1.99 9.84
C TYR A 58 -6.96 3.40 10.08
N SER A 59 -7.79 3.91 9.18
CA SER A 59 -8.39 5.24 9.25
C SER A 59 -7.37 6.35 9.55
N ILE A 60 -6.18 6.28 8.91
CA ILE A 60 -5.12 7.26 9.12
C ILE A 60 -5.49 8.54 8.34
N PRO A 61 -5.67 9.68 9.02
CA PRO A 61 -6.35 10.84 8.44
C PRO A 61 -5.48 11.67 7.49
N SER A 62 -4.15 11.46 7.47
CA SER A 62 -3.25 12.25 6.63
C SER A 62 -1.95 11.53 6.30
N GLU A 63 -1.34 11.94 5.19
CA GLU A 63 -0.02 11.47 4.76
C GLU A 63 1.06 11.83 5.77
N VAL A 64 0.95 12.98 6.43
CA VAL A 64 1.84 13.40 7.52
C VAL A 64 1.80 12.37 8.65
N ARG A 65 0.60 12.00 9.12
CA ARG A 65 0.45 10.99 10.19
C ARG A 65 0.95 9.61 9.76
N LEU A 66 0.73 9.23 8.51
CA LEU A 66 1.28 7.98 7.98
C LEU A 66 2.82 8.01 8.01
N CYS A 67 3.45 9.07 7.49
CA CYS A 67 4.90 9.20 7.45
C CYS A 67 5.51 9.22 8.86
N GLU A 68 4.84 9.86 9.84
CA GLU A 68 5.21 9.78 11.25
C GLU A 68 5.15 8.34 11.76
N GLN A 69 4.06 7.61 11.52
CA GLN A 69 3.93 6.20 11.90
C GLN A 69 5.03 5.34 11.31
N LEU A 70 5.46 5.56 10.07
CA LEU A 70 6.56 4.80 9.46
C LEU A 70 7.90 4.95 10.20
N ARG A 71 8.07 5.97 11.05
CA ARG A 71 9.28 6.12 11.87
C ARG A 71 9.38 5.10 13.01
N TYR A 72 8.26 4.56 13.48
CA TYR A 72 8.23 3.70 14.67
C TYR A 72 7.33 2.46 14.55
N ASN A 73 6.40 2.42 13.60
CA ASN A 73 5.45 1.34 13.42
C ASN A 73 6.05 0.25 12.50
N MET A 74 6.61 -0.78 13.13
CA MET A 74 7.27 -1.89 12.42
C MET A 74 6.31 -2.69 11.53
N LEU A 75 5.05 -2.86 11.93
CA LEU A 75 4.04 -3.53 11.12
C LEU A 75 3.78 -2.80 9.80
N PHE A 76 3.70 -1.47 9.83
CA PHE A 76 3.47 -0.69 8.61
C PHE A 76 4.69 -0.73 7.69
N ARG A 77 5.89 -0.66 8.24
CA ARG A 77 7.14 -0.82 7.47
C ARG A 77 7.19 -2.18 6.78
N TRP A 78 6.88 -3.24 7.52
CA TRP A 78 6.80 -4.60 7.00
C TRP A 78 5.80 -4.71 5.83
N PHE A 79 4.60 -4.15 5.99
CA PHE A 79 3.58 -4.16 4.95
C PHE A 79 4.06 -3.48 3.66
N LEU A 80 4.79 -2.36 3.81
CA LEU A 80 5.37 -1.56 2.74
C LEU A 80 6.67 -2.14 2.16
N GLY A 81 7.16 -3.27 2.67
CA GLY A 81 8.44 -3.85 2.27
C GLY A 81 9.60 -2.90 2.55
N MET A 82 9.55 -2.20 3.68
CA MET A 82 10.63 -1.33 4.17
C MET A 82 11.53 -2.10 5.13
N ASP A 83 12.83 -1.87 5.02
CA ASP A 83 13.77 -2.36 6.03
C ASP A 83 13.55 -1.64 7.36
N MET A 84 14.03 -2.17 8.48
CA MET A 84 13.80 -1.53 9.80
C MET A 84 14.54 -0.20 9.95
N VAL A 85 15.71 -0.06 9.33
CA VAL A 85 16.59 1.11 9.47
C VAL A 85 16.50 2.07 8.28
N GLU A 86 15.70 1.74 7.26
CA GLU A 86 15.47 2.61 6.10
C GLU A 86 14.88 3.96 6.57
N THR A 87 15.27 5.08 5.97
CA THR A 87 14.60 6.35 6.26
C THR A 87 13.24 6.38 5.57
N PRO A 88 12.12 6.61 6.30
CA PRO A 88 10.82 6.80 5.65
C PRO A 88 10.85 7.96 4.67
N PHE A 89 10.06 7.86 3.60
CA PHE A 89 9.78 9.02 2.76
C PHE A 89 8.99 10.07 3.56
N ASP A 90 9.13 11.33 3.15
CA ASP A 90 8.36 12.43 3.71
C ASP A 90 7.01 12.62 2.98
N HIS A 91 6.14 13.42 3.59
CA HIS A 91 4.81 13.70 3.09
C HIS A 91 4.80 14.53 1.79
N CYS A 92 5.83 15.36 1.55
CA CYS A 92 5.94 16.11 0.29
C CYS A 92 6.19 15.17 -0.88
N ALA A 93 7.16 14.26 -0.72
CA ALA A 93 7.43 13.21 -1.69
C ALA A 93 6.21 12.31 -1.90
N PHE A 94 5.43 12.04 -0.85
CA PHE A 94 4.16 11.32 -0.98
C PHE A 94 3.17 12.07 -1.88
N SER A 95 2.82 13.30 -1.49
CA SER A 95 1.82 14.12 -2.18
C SER A 95 2.16 14.30 -3.67
N ASP A 96 3.40 14.65 -3.98
CA ASP A 96 3.86 14.84 -5.36
C ASP A 96 3.72 13.57 -6.23
N ASN A 97 3.98 12.41 -5.63
CA ASN A 97 3.86 11.15 -6.35
C ASN A 97 2.41 10.63 -6.41
N ARG A 98 1.56 11.02 -5.45
CA ARG A 98 0.13 10.70 -5.43
C ARG A 98 -0.61 11.37 -6.58
N ASP A 99 -0.35 12.63 -6.87
CA ASP A 99 -0.99 13.33 -7.99
C ASP A 99 -0.70 12.62 -9.32
N ARG A 100 0.52 12.10 -9.47
CA ARG A 100 0.89 11.26 -10.61
C ARG A 100 0.24 9.88 -10.60
N LEU A 101 -0.12 9.31 -9.45
CA LEU A 101 -0.90 8.06 -9.41
C LEU A 101 -2.32 8.30 -9.92
N LEU A 102 -2.89 9.47 -9.59
CA LEU A 102 -4.22 9.88 -10.05
C LEU A 102 -4.24 10.09 -11.57
N GLU A 103 -3.22 10.73 -12.16
CA GLU A 103 -3.08 10.91 -13.61
C GLU A 103 -3.22 9.60 -14.42
N TYR A 104 -2.67 8.49 -13.90
CA TYR A 104 -2.70 7.19 -14.56
C TYR A 104 -3.85 6.29 -14.09
N GLN A 105 -4.74 6.82 -13.25
CA GLN A 105 -5.81 6.07 -12.57
C GLN A 105 -5.27 4.87 -11.79
N ALA A 106 -4.01 4.91 -11.37
CA ALA A 106 -3.32 3.79 -10.74
C ALA A 106 -3.97 3.47 -9.39
N THR A 107 -4.31 4.49 -8.60
CA THR A 107 -5.01 4.31 -7.31
C THR A 107 -6.33 3.57 -7.50
N ARG A 108 -7.19 4.04 -8.41
CA ARG A 108 -8.48 3.40 -8.70
C ARG A 108 -8.31 1.93 -9.10
N LYS A 109 -7.46 1.66 -10.09
CA LYS A 109 -7.20 0.29 -10.58
C LYS A 109 -6.66 -0.62 -9.50
N PHE A 110 -5.76 -0.10 -8.66
CA PHE A 110 -5.20 -0.85 -7.55
C PHE A 110 -6.30 -1.29 -6.57
N PHE A 111 -7.16 -0.37 -6.12
CA PHE A 111 -8.25 -0.72 -5.22
C PHE A 111 -9.28 -1.66 -5.88
N GLU A 112 -9.59 -1.48 -7.17
CA GLU A 112 -10.43 -2.42 -7.92
C GLU A 112 -9.81 -3.84 -7.93
N HIS A 113 -8.51 -3.95 -8.15
CA HIS A 113 -7.80 -5.23 -8.13
C HIS A 113 -7.71 -5.84 -6.72
N VAL A 114 -7.49 -5.03 -5.68
CA VAL A 114 -7.48 -5.48 -4.28
C VAL A 114 -8.84 -6.08 -3.91
N VAL A 115 -9.94 -5.40 -4.24
CA VAL A 115 -11.29 -5.91 -3.98
C VAL A 115 -11.55 -7.20 -4.76
N ALA A 116 -11.21 -7.24 -6.06
CA ALA A 116 -11.40 -8.44 -6.88
C ALA A 116 -10.60 -9.64 -6.35
N GLU A 117 -9.37 -9.41 -5.90
CA GLU A 117 -8.51 -10.45 -5.33
C GLU A 117 -9.02 -10.92 -3.95
N ALA A 118 -9.47 -9.99 -3.10
CA ALA A 118 -10.10 -10.33 -1.81
C ALA A 118 -11.38 -11.17 -2.01
N GLN A 119 -12.20 -10.85 -3.01
CA GLN A 119 -13.38 -11.64 -3.39
C GLN A 119 -13.00 -13.04 -3.86
N ALA A 120 -12.00 -13.15 -4.74
CA ALA A 120 -11.53 -14.44 -5.25
C ALA A 120 -11.02 -15.36 -4.12
N ARG A 121 -10.41 -14.78 -3.09
CA ARG A 121 -9.94 -15.47 -1.89
C ARG A 121 -11.02 -15.66 -0.80
N ARG A 122 -12.26 -15.21 -1.04
CA ARG A 122 -13.39 -15.28 -0.10
C ARG A 122 -13.13 -14.55 1.23
N LEU A 123 -12.38 -13.46 1.19
CA LEU A 123 -12.04 -12.63 2.35
C LEU A 123 -13.04 -11.51 2.60
N MET A 124 -14.04 -11.41 1.74
CA MET A 124 -15.17 -10.52 1.95
C MET A 124 -16.28 -11.26 2.67
N SER A 125 -16.67 -10.76 3.84
CA SER A 125 -17.94 -11.16 4.43
C SER A 125 -19.09 -10.73 3.52
N LYS A 126 -20.11 -11.58 3.38
CA LYS A 126 -21.39 -11.23 2.74
C LYS A 126 -22.26 -10.35 3.63
N ASP A 127 -21.94 -10.30 4.92
CA ASP A 127 -22.63 -9.46 5.88
C ASP A 127 -22.08 -8.05 5.74
N HIS A 128 -22.90 -7.18 5.14
CA HIS A 128 -22.63 -5.75 5.08
C HIS A 128 -22.34 -5.22 6.49
N PHE A 129 -21.10 -4.78 6.70
CA PHE A 129 -20.75 -3.95 7.83
C PHE A 129 -21.27 -2.53 7.53
N SER A 130 -22.53 -2.26 7.91
CA SER A 130 -23.00 -0.88 8.08
C SER A 130 -22.26 -0.33 9.28
N VAL A 131 -21.33 0.60 9.06
CA VAL A 131 -20.87 1.45 10.15
C VAL A 131 -21.81 2.65 10.12
N ASP A 132 -22.79 2.64 11.02
CA ASP A 132 -23.58 3.81 11.36
C ASP A 132 -22.70 4.88 12.04
#